data_AF-A0AAW8EWZ7-F1
#
_entry.id   AF-A0AAW8EWZ7-F1
#
_cell.length_a   1.000
_cell.length_b   1.000
_cell.length_c   1.000
_cell.angle_alpha   90.00
_cell.angle_beta   90.00
_cell.angle_gamma   90.00
#
_symmetry.space_group_name_H-M   'P 1'
#
loop_
_entity.id
_entity.type
_entity.pdbx_description
1 polymer ?
#
loop_
_entity_poly.entity_id
_entity_poly.type
_entity_poly.pdbx_seq_one_letter_code
_entity_poly.pdbx_strand_id
1 'polypeptide(L)'
;MQVVIDISEFSYLPAQAEVLGVPLPRVERLSLELPDGRTLSALRFGTESPQVTLLHGAGLNAHTWDTTALALQRPLLAIDLAGHGDSSWRGDADYTARPLAADVALALDAWTTHPQVVVGQSLGGLTAAALAASRPDLVSEIIVVDITPGIDVTAGPAALRAFYEGPTDFATREELVDKAISLGFGGTRPETERGVFLNTRVRPDGRIEWKHHFAHLAAQALAAHDAGSAAVPSVLHETGWADLAEASAPITLVRATGGFVSEADADEFLRRVPAARAITVNATHNVQETAPAELAAVVSAVL
;
A
#
# COMPACT_ATOMS: atom_id res chain seq x y z
N MET A 1 30.54 -26.07 -2.77
CA MET A 1 30.10 -24.68 -2.93
C MET A 1 28.78 -24.57 -2.19
N GLN A 2 28.74 -23.98 -0.99
CA GLN A 2 27.46 -23.74 -0.31
C GLN A 2 26.70 -22.71 -1.13
N VAL A 3 25.57 -23.11 -1.70
CA VAL A 3 24.62 -22.17 -2.29
C VAL A 3 24.02 -21.41 -1.10
N VAL A 4 24.48 -20.18 -0.87
CA VAL A 4 23.84 -19.28 0.08
C VAL A 4 22.53 -18.87 -0.56
N ILE A 5 21.42 -19.44 -0.07
CA ILE A 5 20.08 -19.00 -0.48
C ILE A 5 19.83 -17.69 0.25
N ASP A 6 19.72 -16.60 -0.49
CA ASP A 6 19.26 -15.33 0.06
C ASP A 6 17.79 -15.49 0.48
N ILE A 7 17.56 -15.43 1.79
CA ILE A 7 16.23 -15.51 2.41
C ILE A 7 15.79 -14.14 2.96
N SER A 8 16.46 -13.07 2.54
CA SER A 8 16.07 -11.72 2.89
C SER A 8 14.78 -11.32 2.18
N GLU A 9 14.19 -10.24 2.66
CA GLU A 9 13.06 -9.54 2.01
C GLU A 9 13.37 -9.08 0.57
N PHE A 10 14.64 -8.94 0.19
CA PHE A 10 15.06 -8.47 -1.12
C PHE A 10 15.35 -9.60 -2.13
N SER A 11 15.25 -10.86 -1.69
CA SER A 11 15.58 -12.05 -2.48
C SER A 11 14.79 -12.17 -3.80
N TYR A 12 13.61 -11.56 -3.88
CA TYR A 12 12.76 -11.56 -5.08
C TYR A 12 13.07 -10.44 -6.08
N LEU A 13 13.82 -9.40 -5.69
CA LEU A 13 14.06 -8.24 -6.57
C LEU A 13 14.93 -8.56 -7.78
N PRO A 14 16.02 -9.36 -7.69
CA PRO A 14 16.86 -9.68 -8.86
C PRO A 14 16.07 -10.35 -9.98
N ALA A 15 15.23 -11.33 -9.66
CA ALA A 15 14.41 -12.04 -10.66
C ALA A 15 13.36 -11.11 -11.29
N GLN A 16 12.73 -10.24 -10.50
CA GLN A 16 11.78 -9.24 -11.03
C GLN A 16 12.49 -8.24 -11.97
N ALA A 17 13.68 -7.77 -11.61
CA ALA A 17 14.47 -6.88 -12.46
C ALA A 17 14.90 -7.55 -13.78
N GLU A 18 15.27 -8.82 -13.74
CA GLU A 18 15.60 -9.63 -14.92
C GLU A 18 14.38 -9.78 -15.85
N VAL A 19 13.20 -10.10 -15.32
CA VAL A 19 11.96 -10.21 -16.09
C VAL A 19 11.61 -8.88 -16.77
N LEU A 20 11.83 -7.76 -16.08
CA LEU A 20 11.59 -6.42 -16.63
C LEU A 20 12.71 -5.94 -17.59
N GLY A 21 13.87 -6.60 -17.61
CA GLY A 21 15.03 -6.18 -18.39
C GLY A 21 15.66 -4.86 -17.92
N VAL A 22 15.58 -4.57 -16.62
CA VAL A 22 16.07 -3.32 -16.00
C VAL A 22 17.19 -3.60 -14.99
N PRO A 23 18.09 -2.63 -14.71
CA PRO A 23 19.07 -2.83 -13.65
C PRO A 23 18.39 -2.86 -12.28
N LEU A 24 18.95 -3.66 -11.38
CA LEU A 24 18.54 -3.70 -9.98
C LEU A 24 19.15 -2.49 -9.24
N PRO A 25 18.34 -1.51 -8.79
CA PRO A 25 18.85 -0.41 -7.97
C PRO A 25 19.29 -0.93 -6.60
N ARG A 26 20.08 -0.12 -5.87
CA ARG A 26 20.28 -0.35 -4.43
C ARG A 26 18.94 -0.19 -3.73
N VAL A 27 18.58 -1.16 -2.89
CA VAL A 27 17.39 -1.10 -2.04
C VAL A 27 17.81 -1.33 -0.60
N GLU A 28 17.28 -0.53 0.31
CA GLU A 28 17.49 -0.70 1.74
C GLU A 28 16.22 -0.40 2.54
N ARG A 29 16.09 -1.03 3.70
CA ARG A 29 15.04 -0.73 4.66
C ARG A 29 15.47 0.41 5.56
N LEU A 30 14.60 1.40 5.71
CA LEU A 30 14.71 2.51 6.63
C LEU A 30 13.76 2.31 7.80
N SER A 31 14.13 2.87 8.94
CA SER A 31 13.33 2.86 10.17
C SER A 31 13.41 4.23 10.82
N LEU A 32 12.27 4.77 11.22
CA LEU A 32 12.12 6.04 11.92
C LEU A 32 11.35 5.79 13.20
N GLU A 33 11.94 6.17 14.33
CA GLU A 33 11.21 6.25 15.60
C GLU A 33 10.36 7.52 15.61
N LEU A 34 9.05 7.34 15.81
CA LEU A 34 8.07 8.42 15.92
C LEU A 34 8.06 8.98 17.36
N PRO A 35 7.57 10.22 17.58
CA PRO A 35 7.57 10.85 18.91
C PRO A 35 6.84 10.07 20.02
N ASP A 36 5.93 9.18 19.66
CA ASP A 36 5.18 8.34 20.59
C ASP A 36 5.81 6.95 20.81
N GLY A 37 7.03 6.73 20.31
CA GLY A 37 7.81 5.50 20.45
C GLY A 37 7.42 4.39 19.45
N ARG A 38 6.43 4.62 18.59
CA ARG A 38 6.17 3.74 17.44
C ARG A 38 7.30 3.84 16.43
N THR A 39 7.44 2.83 15.59
CA THR A 39 8.36 2.84 14.45
C THR A 39 7.59 2.91 13.14
N LEU A 40 8.04 3.77 12.23
CA LEU A 40 7.62 3.78 10.84
C LEU A 40 8.76 3.27 9.94
N SER A 41 8.43 2.35 9.05
CA SER A 41 9.37 1.65 8.17
C SER A 41 9.14 2.07 6.71
N ALA A 42 10.19 2.05 5.90
CA ALA A 42 10.10 2.24 4.47
C ALA A 42 11.19 1.48 3.72
N LEU A 43 10.96 1.22 2.44
CA LEU A 43 12.00 0.81 1.50
C LEU A 43 12.47 2.03 0.72
N ARG A 44 13.79 2.24 0.67
CA ARG A 44 14.42 3.24 -0.17
C ARG A 44 15.03 2.56 -1.39
N PHE A 45 14.61 3.00 -2.58
CA PHE A 45 15.20 2.58 -3.85
C PHE A 45 16.12 3.70 -4.36
N GLY A 46 17.33 3.32 -4.77
CA GLY A 46 18.37 4.26 -5.22
C GLY A 46 19.18 4.89 -4.08
N THR A 47 20.27 5.57 -4.43
CA THR A 47 21.18 6.25 -3.48
C THR A 47 20.98 7.76 -3.42
N GLU A 48 20.30 8.34 -4.41
CA GLU A 48 20.01 9.77 -4.47
C GLU A 48 18.81 10.14 -3.57
N SER A 49 18.53 11.43 -3.43
CA SER A 49 17.36 11.89 -2.69
C SER A 49 16.08 11.36 -3.35
N PRO A 50 15.13 10.78 -2.60
CA PRO A 50 13.85 10.37 -3.14
C PRO A 50 13.11 11.52 -3.83
N GLN A 51 12.43 11.20 -4.93
CA GLN A 51 11.57 12.10 -5.69
C GLN A 51 10.10 11.66 -5.66
N VAL A 52 9.88 10.38 -5.35
CA VAL A 52 8.56 9.75 -5.31
C VAL A 52 8.38 9.06 -3.96
N THR A 53 7.20 9.19 -3.38
CA THR A 53 6.78 8.41 -2.21
C THR A 53 5.55 7.56 -2.56
N LEU A 54 5.63 6.27 -2.27
CA LEU A 54 4.61 5.27 -2.58
C LEU A 54 3.92 4.81 -1.30
N LEU A 55 2.58 4.89 -1.26
CA LEU A 55 1.74 4.53 -0.13
C LEU A 55 0.78 3.39 -0.52
N HIS A 56 0.91 2.23 0.12
CA HIS A 56 0.11 1.04 -0.20
C HIS A 56 -1.34 1.10 0.35
N GLY A 57 -2.20 0.19 -0.13
CA GLY A 57 -3.55 -0.02 0.40
C GLY A 57 -3.62 -0.86 1.67
N ALA A 58 -4.82 -1.00 2.23
CA ALA A 58 -5.06 -1.81 3.42
C ALA A 58 -4.65 -3.28 3.20
N GLY A 59 -4.03 -3.89 4.23
CA GLY A 59 -3.59 -5.28 4.20
C GLY A 59 -2.33 -5.56 3.37
N LEU A 60 -1.75 -4.54 2.74
CA LEU A 60 -0.51 -4.64 1.96
C LEU A 60 0.69 -4.11 2.77
N ASN A 61 1.84 -3.97 2.11
CA ASN A 61 3.06 -3.38 2.67
C ASN A 61 3.91 -2.77 1.54
N ALA A 62 5.06 -2.17 1.87
CA ALA A 62 5.95 -1.50 0.91
C ALA A 62 6.31 -2.37 -0.32
N HIS A 63 6.43 -3.69 -0.18
CA HIS A 63 6.81 -4.57 -1.30
C HIS A 63 5.73 -4.78 -2.37
N THR A 64 4.49 -4.32 -2.16
CA THR A 64 3.51 -4.26 -3.27
C THR A 64 4.03 -3.37 -4.41
N TRP A 65 4.95 -2.45 -4.10
CA TRP A 65 5.51 -1.51 -5.04
C TRP A 65 6.77 -1.99 -5.76
N ASP A 66 7.34 -3.15 -5.43
CA ASP A 66 8.63 -3.62 -5.97
C ASP A 66 8.68 -3.53 -7.52
N THR A 67 7.71 -4.13 -8.21
CA THR A 67 7.66 -4.15 -9.68
C THR A 67 7.47 -2.76 -10.27
N THR A 68 6.64 -1.92 -9.64
CA THR A 68 6.43 -0.53 -10.08
C THR A 68 7.70 0.31 -9.86
N ALA A 69 8.40 0.13 -8.72
CA ALA A 69 9.65 0.83 -8.43
C ALA A 69 10.77 0.42 -9.40
N LEU A 70 10.87 -0.88 -9.71
CA LEU A 70 11.77 -1.40 -10.72
C LEU A 70 11.41 -0.89 -12.12
N ALA A 71 10.13 -0.77 -12.48
CA ALA A 71 9.73 -0.20 -13.77
C ALA A 71 10.02 1.31 -13.85
N LEU A 72 9.87 2.04 -12.74
CA LEU A 72 10.06 3.48 -12.69
C LEU A 72 11.53 3.92 -12.77
N GLN A 73 12.46 3.14 -12.21
CA GLN A 73 13.91 3.43 -12.24
C GLN A 73 14.26 4.84 -11.71
N ARG A 74 13.58 5.28 -10.65
CA ARG A 74 13.82 6.59 -9.99
C ARG A 74 14.09 6.42 -8.49
N PRO A 75 14.85 7.34 -7.86
CA PRO A 75 15.00 7.38 -6.41
C PRO A 75 13.65 7.59 -5.74
N LEU A 76 13.26 6.69 -4.84
CA LEU A 76 11.93 6.72 -4.22
C LEU A 76 11.90 6.08 -2.83
N LEU A 77 10.82 6.36 -2.11
CA LEU A 77 10.42 5.71 -0.87
C LEU A 77 9.15 4.91 -1.09
N ALA A 78 9.08 3.68 -0.58
CA ALA A 78 7.84 2.94 -0.40
C ALA A 78 7.61 2.75 1.10
N ILE A 79 6.60 3.42 1.66
CA ILE A 79 6.38 3.46 3.10
C ILE A 79 5.46 2.31 3.52
N ASP A 80 5.86 1.59 4.56
CA ASP A 80 4.94 0.74 5.32
C ASP A 80 4.07 1.65 6.18
N LEU A 81 2.79 1.82 5.84
CA LEU A 81 1.86 2.62 6.66
C LEU A 81 1.74 2.00 8.06
N ALA A 82 1.45 2.82 9.07
CA ALA A 82 1.25 2.31 10.43
C ALA A 82 0.25 1.15 10.44
N GLY A 83 0.52 0.11 11.23
CA GLY A 83 -0.29 -1.11 11.23
C GLY A 83 0.03 -2.11 10.12
N HIS A 84 1.02 -1.86 9.28
CA HIS A 84 1.39 -2.71 8.14
C HIS A 84 2.89 -2.95 8.06
N GLY A 85 3.29 -3.98 7.30
CA GLY A 85 4.69 -4.29 7.02
C GLY A 85 5.55 -4.36 8.28
N ASP A 86 6.65 -3.62 8.28
CA ASP A 86 7.57 -3.54 9.41
C ASP A 86 7.36 -2.28 10.27
N SER A 87 6.27 -1.54 10.02
CA SER A 87 5.83 -0.43 10.86
C SER A 87 5.06 -0.94 12.09
N SER A 88 5.17 -0.22 13.19
CA SER A 88 4.43 -0.53 14.41
C SER A 88 2.92 -0.47 14.19
N TRP A 89 2.21 -1.33 14.92
CA TRP A 89 0.77 -1.22 15.05
C TRP A 89 0.40 -0.06 15.96
N ARG A 90 -0.81 0.47 15.80
CA ARG A 90 -1.34 1.54 16.65
C ARG A 90 -2.18 0.93 17.75
N GLY A 91 -1.94 1.35 18.99
CA GLY A 91 -2.69 0.89 20.15
C GLY A 91 -4.15 1.36 20.16
N ASP A 92 -4.44 2.48 19.49
CA ASP A 92 -5.81 3.01 19.32
C ASP A 92 -6.56 2.38 18.13
N ALA A 93 -5.88 1.55 17.33
CA ALA A 93 -6.38 0.98 16.08
C ALA A 93 -6.95 2.01 15.08
N ASP A 94 -6.57 3.29 15.20
CA ASP A 94 -7.01 4.34 14.29
C ASP A 94 -6.12 4.39 13.05
N TYR A 95 -6.57 3.71 12.00
CA TYR A 95 -5.91 3.65 10.70
C TYR A 95 -6.59 4.51 9.65
N THR A 96 -7.32 5.56 10.06
CA THR A 96 -7.90 6.53 9.14
C THR A 96 -6.82 7.36 8.44
N ALA A 97 -7.17 8.00 7.32
CA ALA A 97 -6.21 8.70 6.45
C ALA A 97 -5.39 9.78 7.17
N ARG A 98 -5.99 10.55 8.09
CA ARG A 98 -5.32 11.69 8.75
C ARG A 98 -4.23 11.28 9.74
N PRO A 99 -4.45 10.34 10.67
CA PRO A 99 -3.38 9.78 11.50
C PRO A 99 -2.25 9.17 10.68
N LEU A 100 -2.58 8.43 9.62
CA LEU A 100 -1.56 7.86 8.72
C LEU A 100 -0.76 8.94 7.99
N ALA A 101 -1.42 10.01 7.54
CA ALA A 101 -0.76 11.13 6.88
C ALA A 101 0.19 11.88 7.81
N ALA A 102 -0.18 12.02 9.10
CA ALA A 102 0.69 12.62 10.10
C ALA A 102 1.97 11.80 10.32
N ASP A 103 1.86 10.47 10.38
CA ASP A 103 3.03 9.59 10.46
C ASP A 103 3.90 9.69 9.20
N VAL A 104 3.28 9.71 8.00
CA VAL A 104 4.00 9.88 6.71
C VAL A 104 4.71 11.23 6.63
N ALA A 105 4.10 12.32 7.09
CA ALA A 105 4.73 13.64 7.09
C ALA A 105 6.05 13.65 7.86
N LEU A 106 6.11 12.97 9.01
CA LEU A 106 7.35 12.83 9.80
C LEU A 106 8.43 12.05 9.04
N ALA A 107 8.05 11.01 8.30
CA ALA A 107 8.97 10.29 7.43
C ALA A 107 9.51 11.17 6.29
N LEU A 108 8.66 11.98 5.66
CA LEU A 108 9.11 12.88 4.59
C LEU A 108 10.03 13.98 5.12
N ASP A 109 9.72 14.56 6.28
CA ASP A 109 10.60 15.53 6.96
C ASP A 109 11.98 14.91 7.27
N ALA A 110 12.03 13.62 7.60
CA ALA A 110 13.27 12.92 7.97
C ALA A 110 14.09 12.40 6.77
N TRP A 111 13.43 11.93 5.72
CA TRP A 111 14.06 11.15 4.64
C TRP A 111 14.12 11.86 3.30
N THR A 112 13.51 13.04 3.17
CA THR A 112 13.47 13.80 1.91
C THR A 112 13.93 15.24 2.11
N THR A 113 14.40 15.88 1.03
CA THR A 113 14.87 17.27 1.07
C THR A 113 14.03 18.22 0.21
N HIS A 114 13.04 17.68 -0.51
CA HIS A 114 12.19 18.40 -1.46
C HIS A 114 10.77 17.81 -1.44
N PRO A 115 9.75 18.59 -1.83
CA PRO A 115 8.40 18.08 -2.01
C PRO A 115 8.38 16.86 -2.94
N GLN A 116 7.55 15.87 -2.61
CA GLN A 116 7.50 14.59 -3.29
C GLN A 116 6.29 14.47 -4.22
N VAL A 117 6.44 13.71 -5.31
CA VAL A 117 5.29 13.11 -5.99
C VAL A 117 4.81 11.95 -5.12
N VAL A 118 3.59 12.05 -4.59
CA VAL A 118 3.02 11.03 -3.70
C VAL A 118 2.02 10.18 -4.46
N VAL A 119 2.31 8.89 -4.60
CA VAL A 119 1.45 7.90 -5.25
C VAL A 119 0.83 7.04 -4.18
N GLY A 120 -0.50 7.04 -4.09
CA GLY A 120 -1.22 6.33 -3.05
C GLY A 120 -2.27 5.39 -3.64
N GLN A 121 -2.22 4.11 -3.30
CA GLN A 121 -3.23 3.14 -3.69
C GLN A 121 -4.24 2.91 -2.56
N SER A 122 -5.53 2.97 -2.88
CA SER A 122 -6.60 2.71 -1.90
C SER A 122 -6.45 3.54 -0.62
N LEU A 123 -6.24 2.91 0.54
CA LEU A 123 -5.90 3.60 1.79
C LEU A 123 -4.78 4.63 1.63
N GLY A 124 -3.71 4.28 0.91
CA GLY A 124 -2.61 5.18 0.61
C GLY A 124 -3.03 6.39 -0.22
N GLY A 125 -4.04 6.25 -1.08
CA GLY A 125 -4.58 7.36 -1.89
C GLY A 125 -5.31 8.39 -1.04
N LEU A 126 -6.14 7.93 -0.10
CA LEU A 126 -6.79 8.82 0.88
C LEU A 126 -5.76 9.45 1.84
N THR A 127 -4.75 8.67 2.23
CA THR A 127 -3.64 9.16 3.06
C THR A 127 -2.85 10.25 2.34
N ALA A 128 -2.60 10.09 1.04
CA ALA A 128 -1.91 11.10 0.22
C ALA A 128 -2.73 12.40 0.13
N ALA A 129 -4.05 12.31 -0.04
CA ALA A 129 -4.94 13.47 -0.01
C ALA A 129 -4.85 14.21 1.33
N ALA A 130 -4.96 13.49 2.45
CA ALA A 130 -4.85 14.07 3.79
C ALA A 130 -3.46 14.69 4.06
N LEU A 131 -2.39 14.07 3.54
CA LEU A 131 -1.04 14.62 3.62
C LEU A 131 -0.94 15.94 2.85
N ALA A 132 -1.41 16.00 1.61
CA ALA A 132 -1.33 17.21 0.81
C ALA A 132 -2.19 18.36 1.35
N ALA A 133 -3.32 18.06 1.98
CA ALA A 133 -4.15 19.05 2.66
C ALA A 133 -3.45 19.62 3.91
N SER A 134 -2.81 18.77 4.72
CA SER A 134 -2.22 19.16 6.02
C SER A 134 -0.78 19.66 5.93
N ARG A 135 -0.01 19.18 4.94
CA ARG A 135 1.40 19.52 4.69
C ARG A 135 1.64 19.73 3.18
N PRO A 136 1.03 20.77 2.59
CA PRO A 136 1.22 21.07 1.17
C PRO A 136 2.67 21.38 0.80
N ASP A 137 3.51 21.75 1.77
CA ASP A 137 4.95 21.97 1.61
C ASP A 137 5.73 20.68 1.31
N LEU A 138 5.17 19.50 1.58
CA LEU A 138 5.80 18.20 1.35
C LEU A 138 5.37 17.52 0.04
N VAL A 139 4.37 18.05 -0.67
CA VAL A 139 3.74 17.35 -1.79
C VAL A 139 3.77 18.23 -3.05
N SER A 140 4.44 17.75 -4.09
CA SER A 140 4.44 18.41 -5.41
C SER A 140 3.30 17.94 -6.30
N GLU A 141 2.87 16.68 -6.18
CA GLU A 141 1.76 16.09 -6.93
C GLU A 141 1.20 14.87 -6.18
N ILE A 142 -0.09 14.60 -6.34
CA ILE A 142 -0.73 13.38 -5.85
C ILE A 142 -1.23 12.54 -7.01
N ILE A 143 -0.89 11.25 -6.99
CA ILE A 143 -1.49 10.24 -7.86
C ILE A 143 -2.32 9.29 -6.99
N VAL A 144 -3.64 9.35 -7.11
CA VAL A 144 -4.59 8.51 -6.38
C VAL A 144 -4.90 7.29 -7.23
N VAL A 145 -4.54 6.10 -6.75
CA VAL A 145 -4.71 4.85 -7.49
C VAL A 145 -5.92 4.08 -6.95
N ASP A 146 -6.93 4.01 -7.81
CA ASP A 146 -8.13 3.19 -7.73
C ASP A 146 -8.93 3.32 -6.42
N ILE A 147 -9.16 4.55 -5.97
CA ILE A 147 -10.03 4.88 -4.85
C ILE A 147 -10.62 6.28 -4.97
N THR A 148 -11.82 6.48 -4.43
CA THR A 148 -12.40 7.80 -4.16
C THR A 148 -13.09 7.79 -2.78
N PRO A 149 -13.23 8.96 -2.11
CA PRO A 149 -13.90 9.00 -0.81
C PRO A 149 -15.36 8.58 -0.89
N GLY A 150 -15.79 7.67 0.01
CA GLY A 150 -17.16 7.18 0.09
C GLY A 150 -17.46 5.92 -0.73
N ILE A 151 -16.46 5.31 -1.40
CA ILE A 151 -16.61 3.98 -1.98
C ILE A 151 -16.70 2.94 -0.85
N ASP A 152 -17.73 2.09 -0.91
CA ASP A 152 -17.86 0.93 -0.05
C ASP A 152 -16.99 -0.24 -0.55
N VAL A 153 -15.83 -0.41 0.07
CA VAL A 153 -14.92 -1.55 -0.23
C VAL A 153 -15.33 -2.83 0.51
N THR A 154 -16.28 -2.76 1.46
CA THR A 154 -16.78 -3.94 2.21
C THR A 154 -17.71 -4.80 1.37
N ALA A 155 -18.23 -4.23 0.27
CA ALA A 155 -18.87 -4.93 -0.83
C ALA A 155 -17.90 -5.75 -1.71
N GLY A 156 -16.61 -5.78 -1.35
CA GLY A 156 -15.61 -6.64 -1.99
C GLY A 156 -16.02 -8.11 -2.03
N PRO A 157 -15.40 -8.92 -2.92
CA PRO A 157 -15.81 -10.31 -3.14
C PRO A 157 -15.84 -11.08 -1.81
N ALA A 158 -16.87 -11.90 -1.59
CA ALA A 158 -17.03 -12.70 -0.36
C ALA A 158 -15.76 -13.51 0.02
N ALA A 159 -14.91 -13.82 -0.96
CA ALA A 159 -13.59 -14.42 -0.79
C ALA A 159 -12.65 -13.62 0.13
N LEU A 160 -12.65 -12.28 0.09
CA LEU A 160 -11.76 -11.45 0.92
C LEU A 160 -12.16 -11.53 2.39
N ARG A 161 -13.47 -11.52 2.65
CA ARG A 161 -14.03 -11.75 3.99
C ARG A 161 -13.68 -13.15 4.49
N ALA A 162 -13.91 -14.18 3.67
CA ALA A 162 -13.59 -15.58 4.01
C ALA A 162 -12.08 -15.82 4.24
N PHE A 163 -11.20 -15.07 3.57
CA PHE A 163 -9.76 -15.15 3.78
C PHE A 163 -9.37 -14.68 5.19
N TYR A 164 -9.91 -13.53 5.61
CA TYR A 164 -9.66 -12.93 6.92
C TYR A 164 -10.46 -13.56 8.08
N GLU A 165 -11.56 -14.25 7.79
CA GLU A 165 -12.32 -15.06 8.78
C GLU A 165 -11.58 -16.33 9.23
N GLY A 166 -10.47 -16.69 8.57
CA GLY A 166 -9.68 -17.87 8.93
C GLY A 166 -8.69 -17.65 10.08
N PRO A 167 -7.83 -18.65 10.37
CA PRO A 167 -6.81 -18.54 11.41
C PRO A 167 -5.95 -17.28 11.24
N THR A 168 -5.61 -16.60 12.33
CA THR A 168 -4.70 -15.43 12.31
C THR A 168 -3.23 -15.81 12.32
N ASP A 169 -2.92 -17.06 12.67
CA ASP A 169 -1.58 -17.61 12.65
C ASP A 169 -1.53 -19.04 12.08
N PHE A 170 -0.49 -19.34 11.31
CA PHE A 170 -0.37 -20.58 10.52
C PHE A 170 0.88 -21.37 10.92
N ALA A 171 0.86 -22.68 10.70
CA ALA A 171 2.02 -23.52 11.01
C ALA A 171 3.16 -23.31 10.00
N THR A 172 2.83 -23.12 8.72
CA THR A 172 3.79 -22.87 7.65
C THR A 172 3.27 -21.85 6.64
N ARG A 173 4.18 -21.23 5.86
CA ARG A 173 3.81 -20.36 4.73
C ARG A 173 3.20 -21.16 3.57
N GLU A 174 3.55 -22.44 3.42
CA GLU A 174 3.00 -23.31 2.38
C GLU A 174 1.49 -23.51 2.58
N GLU A 175 1.04 -23.68 3.83
CA GLU A 175 -0.38 -23.74 4.18
C GLU A 175 -1.14 -22.47 3.75
N LEU A 176 -0.52 -21.30 3.96
CA LEU A 176 -1.06 -20.01 3.53
C LEU A 176 -1.13 -19.87 2.01
N VAL A 177 -0.10 -20.31 1.29
CA VAL A 177 -0.07 -20.29 -0.18
C VAL A 177 -1.16 -21.17 -0.75
N ASP A 178 -1.30 -22.40 -0.24
CA ASP A 178 -2.32 -23.32 -0.71
C ASP A 178 -3.73 -22.79 -0.42
N LYS A 179 -3.94 -22.20 0.77
CA LYS A 179 -5.20 -21.53 1.11
C LYS A 179 -5.49 -20.35 0.17
N ALA A 180 -4.53 -19.46 -0.07
CA ALA A 180 -4.70 -18.32 -0.97
C ALA A 180 -5.08 -18.79 -2.39
N ILE A 181 -4.36 -19.77 -2.94
CA ILE A 181 -4.64 -20.34 -4.26
C ILE A 181 -6.04 -20.96 -4.30
N SER A 182 -6.43 -21.73 -3.28
CA SER A 182 -7.77 -22.36 -3.22
C SER A 182 -8.93 -21.36 -3.20
N LEU A 183 -8.68 -20.15 -2.70
CA LEU A 183 -9.66 -19.05 -2.65
C LEU A 183 -9.57 -18.13 -3.88
N GLY A 184 -8.70 -18.45 -4.84
CA GLY A 184 -8.49 -17.67 -6.05
C GLY A 184 -7.69 -16.38 -5.84
N PHE A 185 -6.95 -16.27 -4.74
CA PHE A 185 -6.02 -15.17 -4.50
C PHE A 185 -4.64 -15.44 -5.09
N GLY A 186 -4.00 -14.36 -5.53
CA GLY A 186 -2.70 -14.41 -6.20
C GLY A 186 -2.83 -14.75 -7.68
N GLY A 187 -1.69 -15.04 -8.31
CA GLY A 187 -1.60 -15.44 -9.71
C GLY A 187 -1.09 -16.87 -9.83
N THR A 188 0.05 -17.02 -10.46
CA THR A 188 0.83 -18.25 -10.43
C THR A 188 1.31 -18.57 -9.01
N ARG A 189 1.61 -19.85 -8.72
CA ARG A 189 2.14 -20.26 -7.41
C ARG A 189 3.35 -19.44 -6.96
N PRO A 190 4.38 -19.16 -7.79
CA PRO A 190 5.51 -18.32 -7.39
C PRO A 190 5.12 -16.89 -6.98
N GLU A 191 4.15 -16.29 -7.65
CA GLU A 191 3.65 -14.95 -7.29
C GLU A 191 2.93 -14.99 -5.94
N THR A 192 2.13 -16.02 -5.70
CA THR A 192 1.47 -16.22 -4.41
C THR A 192 2.46 -16.51 -3.28
N GLU A 193 3.49 -17.32 -3.53
CA GLU A 193 4.58 -17.58 -2.58
C GLU A 193 5.31 -16.29 -2.18
N ARG A 194 5.67 -15.46 -3.16
CA ARG A 194 6.23 -14.13 -2.93
C ARG A 194 5.28 -13.28 -2.08
N GLY A 195 4.02 -13.20 -2.46
CA GLY A 195 3.00 -12.42 -1.74
C GLY A 195 2.86 -12.86 -0.28
N VAL A 196 2.74 -14.15 -0.02
CA VAL A 196 2.68 -14.72 1.34
C VAL A 196 3.98 -14.47 2.10
N PHE A 197 5.14 -14.68 1.47
CA PHE A 197 6.43 -14.45 2.10
C PHE A 197 6.57 -13.01 2.60
N LEU A 198 6.25 -12.02 1.75
CA LEU A 198 6.45 -10.61 2.04
C LEU A 198 5.39 -10.03 2.99
N ASN A 199 4.17 -10.59 3.01
CA ASN A 199 3.09 -10.15 3.91
C ASN A 199 3.08 -10.86 5.27
N THR A 200 3.99 -11.80 5.52
CA THR A 200 4.04 -12.54 6.79
C THR A 200 5.41 -12.50 7.46
N ARG A 201 5.42 -12.71 8.78
CA ARG A 201 6.63 -12.89 9.58
C ARG A 201 6.56 -14.18 10.39
N VAL A 202 7.72 -14.73 10.71
CA VAL A 202 7.84 -15.86 11.65
C VAL A 202 7.98 -15.29 13.05
N ARG A 203 7.08 -15.64 13.95
CA ARG A 203 7.12 -15.25 15.36
C ARG A 203 8.18 -16.04 16.13
N PRO A 204 8.58 -15.59 17.34
CA PRO A 204 9.53 -16.33 18.19
C PRO A 204 9.10 -17.76 18.54
N ASP A 205 7.79 -18.04 18.54
CA ASP A 205 7.22 -19.37 18.77
C ASP A 205 7.19 -20.26 17.51
N GLY A 206 7.71 -19.75 16.39
CA GLY A 206 7.77 -20.45 15.10
C GLY A 206 6.50 -20.33 14.25
N ARG A 207 5.44 -19.67 14.74
CA ARG A 207 4.21 -19.51 13.96
C ARG A 207 4.29 -18.36 12.96
N ILE A 208 3.54 -18.48 11.88
CA ILE A 208 3.47 -17.47 10.82
C ILE A 208 2.35 -16.48 11.14
N GLU A 209 2.66 -15.20 11.12
CA GLU A 209 1.73 -14.11 11.44
C GLU A 209 1.69 -13.09 10.31
N TRP A 210 0.51 -12.53 10.04
CA TRP A 210 0.36 -11.39 9.12
C TRP A 210 1.11 -10.17 9.65
N LYS A 211 1.84 -9.49 8.77
CA LYS A 211 2.52 -8.25 9.11
C LYS A 211 1.55 -7.08 9.37
N HIS A 212 0.31 -7.18 8.90
CA HIS A 212 -0.71 -6.16 9.10
C HIS A 212 -1.60 -6.44 10.33
N HIS A 213 -1.96 -5.38 11.06
CA HIS A 213 -2.80 -5.47 12.26
C HIS A 213 -4.24 -5.90 11.92
N PHE A 214 -4.69 -5.69 10.68
CA PHE A 214 -6.10 -5.86 10.32
C PHE A 214 -6.59 -7.30 10.46
N ALA A 215 -5.73 -8.30 10.23
CA ALA A 215 -6.08 -9.71 10.48
C ALA A 215 -6.38 -9.96 11.97
N HIS A 216 -5.66 -9.28 12.87
CA HIS A 216 -5.85 -9.41 14.31
C HIS A 216 -7.13 -8.72 14.76
N LEU A 217 -7.40 -7.51 14.25
CA LEU A 217 -8.65 -6.79 14.52
C LEU A 217 -9.87 -7.58 14.04
N ALA A 218 -9.81 -8.14 12.83
CA ALA A 218 -10.89 -8.96 12.29
C ALA A 218 -11.18 -10.19 13.18
N ALA A 219 -10.13 -10.89 13.63
CA ALA A 219 -10.29 -12.05 14.49
C ALA A 219 -10.78 -11.69 15.90
N GLN A 220 -10.34 -10.55 16.46
CA GLN A 220 -10.85 -10.04 17.73
C GLN A 220 -12.35 -9.71 17.65
N ALA A 221 -12.78 -9.04 16.57
CA ALA A 221 -14.19 -8.75 16.33
C ALA A 221 -15.03 -10.02 16.19
N LEU A 222 -14.51 -11.03 15.49
CA LEU A 222 -15.18 -12.32 15.32
C LEU A 222 -15.32 -13.08 16.65
N ALA A 223 -14.26 -13.07 17.48
CA ALA A 223 -14.28 -13.69 18.81
C ALA A 223 -15.22 -12.98 19.79
N ALA A 224 -15.45 -11.68 19.62
CA ALA A 224 -16.36 -10.90 20.45
C ALA A 224 -17.85 -11.16 20.14
N HIS A 225 -18.19 -11.98 19.12
CA HIS A 225 -19.56 -12.16 18.60
C HIS A 225 -20.25 -10.87 18.14
N ASP A 226 -19.49 -9.79 17.96
CA ASP A 226 -19.97 -8.53 17.42
C ASP A 226 -20.00 -8.59 15.88
N ALA A 227 -20.89 -9.41 15.33
CA ALA A 227 -21.16 -9.46 13.90
C ALA A 227 -21.68 -8.10 13.35
N GLY A 228 -22.12 -7.21 14.24
CA GLY A 228 -22.55 -5.85 13.93
C GLY A 228 -21.47 -4.77 14.06
N SER A 229 -20.28 -5.09 14.62
CA SER A 229 -19.18 -4.13 14.81
C SER A 229 -17.89 -4.52 14.11
N ALA A 230 -17.93 -5.45 13.14
CA ALA A 230 -16.83 -5.71 12.20
C ALA A 230 -16.48 -4.50 11.29
N ALA A 231 -16.89 -3.29 11.69
CA ALA A 231 -16.27 -2.08 11.22
C ALA A 231 -14.84 -2.05 11.82
N VAL A 232 -13.87 -2.56 11.04
CA VAL A 232 -12.66 -1.78 10.82
C VAL A 232 -13.16 -0.33 10.71
N PRO A 233 -12.95 0.55 11.71
CA PRO A 233 -13.66 1.83 11.80
C PRO A 233 -13.54 2.48 10.45
N SER A 234 -14.66 2.61 9.72
CA SER A 234 -14.64 2.62 8.27
C SER A 234 -13.58 3.60 7.77
N VAL A 235 -12.41 3.04 7.43
CA VAL A 235 -11.16 3.78 7.23
C VAL A 235 -11.32 4.78 6.09
N LEU A 236 -12.39 4.61 5.31
CA LEU A 236 -12.73 5.29 4.08
C LEU A 236 -13.95 6.22 4.18
N HIS A 237 -14.71 6.23 5.29
CA HIS A 237 -16.05 6.85 5.28
C HIS A 237 -16.14 8.34 5.60
N GLU A 238 -15.21 8.95 6.34
CA GLU A 238 -15.39 10.36 6.72
C GLU A 238 -14.04 11.10 6.72
N THR A 239 -13.71 11.73 5.58
CA THR A 239 -13.07 13.08 5.43
C THR A 239 -12.40 13.31 4.06
N GLY A 240 -12.29 12.33 3.17
CA GLY A 240 -11.42 12.45 1.99
C GLY A 240 -11.78 13.54 0.96
N TRP A 241 -13.07 13.92 0.81
CA TRP A 241 -13.44 14.96 -0.17
C TRP A 241 -12.97 16.36 0.24
N ALA A 242 -12.95 16.66 1.54
CA ALA A 242 -12.41 17.93 2.02
C ALA A 242 -10.90 17.97 1.82
N ASP A 243 -10.21 16.87 2.13
CA ASP A 243 -8.76 16.74 1.93
C ASP A 243 -8.38 16.95 0.45
N LEU A 244 -9.10 16.31 -0.48
CA LEU A 244 -8.88 16.50 -1.91
C LEU A 244 -9.17 17.93 -2.41
N ALA A 245 -10.13 18.63 -1.80
CA ALA A 245 -10.47 20.00 -2.16
C ALA A 245 -9.49 21.03 -1.58
N GLU A 246 -8.89 20.74 -0.43
CA GLU A 246 -7.90 21.57 0.25
C GLU A 246 -6.48 21.39 -0.30
N ALA A 247 -6.20 20.23 -0.93
CA ALA A 247 -4.90 19.96 -1.54
C ALA A 247 -4.58 20.96 -2.66
N SER A 248 -3.47 21.68 -2.51
CA SER A 248 -2.98 22.63 -3.52
C SER A 248 -2.18 21.98 -4.64
N ALA A 249 -1.71 20.75 -4.43
CA ALA A 249 -0.95 20.00 -5.42
C ALA A 249 -1.86 19.53 -6.57
N PRO A 250 -1.35 19.41 -7.82
CA PRO A 250 -2.05 18.71 -8.88
C PRO A 250 -2.46 17.29 -8.46
N ILE A 251 -3.61 16.84 -8.95
CA ILE A 251 -4.17 15.53 -8.58
C ILE A 251 -4.46 14.74 -9.86
N THR A 252 -3.96 13.52 -9.93
CA THR A 252 -4.29 12.55 -10.97
C THR A 252 -4.95 11.32 -10.34
N LEU A 253 -6.19 11.02 -10.74
CA LEU A 253 -6.87 9.77 -10.43
C LEU A 253 -6.49 8.72 -11.49
N VAL A 254 -5.88 7.61 -11.05
CA VAL A 254 -5.68 6.41 -11.87
C VAL A 254 -6.77 5.41 -11.54
N ARG A 255 -7.72 5.24 -12.46
CA ARG A 255 -8.79 4.26 -12.37
C ARG A 255 -8.37 2.94 -13.01
N ALA A 256 -8.64 1.81 -12.34
CA ALA A 256 -8.49 0.49 -12.93
C ALA A 256 -9.81 0.00 -13.54
N THR A 257 -9.77 -0.60 -14.74
CA THR A 257 -10.98 -1.14 -15.39
C THR A 257 -11.62 -2.29 -14.60
N GLY A 258 -10.81 -3.11 -13.92
CA GLY A 258 -11.23 -4.16 -13.00
C GLY A 258 -11.03 -3.77 -11.53
N GLY A 259 -11.13 -2.47 -11.24
CA GLY A 259 -10.94 -1.88 -9.92
C GLY A 259 -12.23 -1.64 -9.13
N PHE A 260 -12.10 -0.89 -8.04
CA PHE A 260 -13.23 -0.42 -7.24
C PHE A 260 -13.85 0.87 -7.76
N VAL A 261 -13.09 1.69 -8.49
CA VAL A 261 -13.59 2.97 -9.01
C VAL A 261 -14.37 2.75 -10.30
N SER A 262 -15.67 2.95 -10.25
CA SER A 262 -16.51 2.92 -11.46
C SER A 262 -16.31 4.19 -12.31
N GLU A 263 -16.84 4.18 -13.54
CA GLU A 263 -16.86 5.39 -14.38
C GLU A 263 -17.65 6.53 -13.70
N ALA A 264 -18.76 6.21 -13.03
CA ALA A 264 -19.57 7.17 -12.30
C ALA A 264 -18.81 7.78 -11.11
N ASP A 265 -17.99 6.99 -10.41
CA ASP A 265 -17.15 7.49 -9.31
C ASP A 265 -16.05 8.43 -9.83
N ALA A 266 -15.47 8.13 -11.00
CA ALA A 266 -14.49 9.00 -11.65
C ALA A 266 -15.13 10.32 -12.13
N ASP A 267 -16.35 10.26 -12.69
CA ASP A 267 -17.11 11.45 -13.07
C ASP A 267 -17.43 12.33 -11.85
N GLU A 268 -17.86 11.72 -10.74
CA GLU A 268 -18.10 12.43 -9.47
C GLU A 268 -16.81 13.04 -8.91
N PHE A 269 -15.68 12.33 -9.01
CA PHE A 269 -14.37 12.84 -8.62
C PHE A 269 -13.99 14.09 -9.40
N LEU A 270 -14.11 14.06 -10.74
CA LEU A 270 -13.83 15.22 -11.58
C LEU A 270 -14.84 16.35 -11.37
N ARG A 271 -16.09 16.04 -11.02
CA ARG A 271 -17.09 17.06 -10.67
C ARG A 271 -16.73 17.81 -9.38
N ARG A 272 -16.19 17.10 -8.38
CA ARG A 272 -15.79 17.69 -7.08
C ARG A 272 -14.41 18.33 -7.12
N VAL A 273 -13.50 17.79 -7.92
CA VAL A 273 -12.11 18.25 -8.05
C VAL A 273 -11.85 18.58 -9.53
N PRO A 274 -12.40 19.69 -10.05
CA PRO A 274 -12.39 19.98 -11.49
C PRO A 274 -11.00 20.27 -12.07
N ALA A 275 -10.01 20.55 -11.23
CA ALA A 275 -8.61 20.70 -11.63
C ALA A 275 -7.87 19.36 -11.77
N ALA A 276 -8.45 18.26 -11.28
CA ALA A 276 -7.82 16.95 -11.36
C ALA A 276 -7.86 16.36 -12.76
N ARG A 277 -6.98 15.40 -12.99
CA ARG A 277 -6.96 14.54 -14.18
C ARG A 277 -7.46 13.15 -13.80
N ALA A 278 -8.08 12.45 -14.75
CA ALA A 278 -8.38 11.03 -14.61
C ALA A 278 -7.76 10.24 -15.77
N ILE A 279 -7.14 9.12 -15.46
CA ILE A 279 -6.54 8.17 -16.42
C ILE A 279 -7.13 6.80 -16.12
N THR A 280 -7.56 6.08 -17.14
CA THR A 280 -8.01 4.68 -16.99
C THR A 280 -6.91 3.73 -17.46
N VAL A 281 -6.60 2.74 -16.65
CA VAL A 281 -5.62 1.68 -16.93
C VAL A 281 -6.34 0.33 -16.93
N ASN A 282 -6.00 -0.52 -17.90
CA ASN A 282 -6.54 -1.89 -17.95
C ASN A 282 -5.83 -2.77 -16.92
N ALA A 283 -6.35 -2.80 -15.70
CA ALA A 283 -5.73 -3.44 -14.54
C ALA A 283 -6.80 -3.89 -13.53
N THR A 284 -6.36 -4.63 -12.52
CA THR A 284 -7.16 -4.88 -11.30
C THR A 284 -6.99 -3.72 -10.31
N HIS A 285 -7.66 -3.77 -9.16
CA HIS A 285 -7.50 -2.80 -8.07
C HIS A 285 -6.04 -2.58 -7.64
N ASN A 286 -5.20 -3.63 -7.70
CA ASN A 286 -3.76 -3.53 -7.44
C ASN A 286 -3.02 -3.18 -8.74
N VAL A 287 -3.22 -1.96 -9.25
CA VAL A 287 -2.57 -1.47 -10.48
C VAL A 287 -1.05 -1.57 -10.39
N GLN A 288 -0.49 -1.30 -9.22
CA GLN A 288 0.95 -1.39 -8.94
C GLN A 288 1.54 -2.79 -9.09
N GLU A 289 0.70 -3.83 -9.07
CA GLU A 289 1.10 -5.23 -9.28
C GLU A 289 0.70 -5.73 -10.68
N THR A 290 -0.44 -5.28 -11.20
CA THR A 290 -1.04 -5.83 -12.43
C THR A 290 -0.82 -5.00 -13.69
N ALA A 291 -0.46 -3.72 -13.56
CA ALA A 291 -0.03 -2.84 -14.64
C ALA A 291 1.10 -1.89 -14.18
N PRO A 292 2.23 -2.44 -13.65
CA PRO A 292 3.29 -1.65 -13.04
C PRO A 292 4.00 -0.72 -14.03
N ALA A 293 4.15 -1.12 -15.29
CA ALA A 293 4.80 -0.31 -16.33
C ALA A 293 3.93 0.89 -16.72
N GLU A 294 2.62 0.69 -16.88
CA GLU A 294 1.66 1.75 -17.13
C GLU A 294 1.60 2.75 -15.98
N LEU A 295 1.58 2.26 -14.73
CA LEU A 295 1.62 3.13 -13.56
C LEU A 295 2.93 3.91 -13.47
N ALA A 296 4.07 3.26 -13.70
CA ALA A 296 5.38 3.93 -13.75
C ALA A 296 5.44 5.01 -14.85
N ALA A 297 4.78 4.81 -15.99
CA ALA A 297 4.68 5.81 -17.04
C ALA A 297 3.83 7.03 -16.61
N VAL A 298 2.73 6.80 -15.89
CA VAL A 298 1.92 7.90 -15.30
C VAL A 298 2.74 8.72 -14.31
N VAL A 299 3.48 8.06 -13.41
CA VAL A 299 4.37 8.73 -12.45
C VAL A 299 5.50 9.48 -13.17
N SER A 300 6.10 8.88 -14.19
CA SER A 300 7.18 9.51 -14.96
C SER A 300 6.74 10.77 -15.71
N ALA A 301 5.47 10.87 -16.09
CA ALA A 301 4.94 12.01 -16.83
C ALA A 301 4.87 13.30 -16.00
N VAL A 302 5.06 13.21 -14.68
CA VAL A 302 4.90 14.34 -13.74
C VAL A 302 6.17 14.63 -12.93
N LEU A 303 7.26 13.90 -13.21
CA LEU A 303 8.59 14.08 -12.62
C LEU A 303 9.49 14.96 -13.50
#